data_AF-X1KB38-F1
#
_entry.id   AF-X1KB38-F1
#
_cell.length_a   1.000
_cell.length_b   1.000
_cell.length_c   1.000
_cell.angle_alpha   90.00
_cell.angle_beta   90.00
_cell.angle_gamma   90.00
#
_symmetry.space_group_name_H-M   'P 1'
#
loop_
_entity.id
_entity.type
_entity.pdbx_description
1 polymer ?
#
loop_
_entity_poly.entity_id
_entity_poly.type
_entity_poly.pdbx_seq_one_letter_code
_entity_poly.pdbx_strand_id
1 'polypeptide(L)'
;MLQNLSKSLRRKVQGKWKYTKITPLSINLRKVLKSLEINQFQLVDLALLVGTDYFPGIKGIGPKKALKYIKNHKQIENFISSIGEKYDVSTLTTEVIKTVKKIFLFPEVNKSTEIFYWNHPNKPNVVDLLCKEHHLNRERVENNLKKLASNYQKCRDYFLKLQDKPKSIQLTLDKII
;
A
#
# COMPACT_ATOMS: atom_id res chain seq x y z
N MET A 1 -5.55 -1.17 -3.75
CA MET A 1 -4.10 -1.43 -3.62
C MET A 1 -3.69 -2.45 -4.67
N LEU A 2 -2.58 -2.21 -5.38
CA LEU A 2 -1.94 -3.21 -6.24
C LEU A 2 -0.68 -3.72 -5.52
N GLN A 3 -0.56 -5.03 -5.36
CA GLN A 3 0.60 -5.70 -4.78
C GLN A 3 1.39 -6.47 -5.85
N ASN A 4 2.65 -6.76 -5.57
CA ASN A 4 3.59 -7.49 -6.43
C ASN A 4 3.87 -6.83 -7.80
N LEU A 5 3.61 -5.52 -7.97
CA LEU A 5 3.88 -4.82 -9.23
C LEU A 5 5.38 -4.67 -9.52
N SER A 6 6.19 -4.42 -8.49
CA SER A 6 7.65 -4.29 -8.59
C SER A 6 8.41 -5.63 -8.59
N LYS A 7 7.71 -6.75 -8.38
CA LYS A 7 8.34 -8.07 -8.32
C LYS A 7 8.47 -8.67 -9.71
N SER A 8 9.55 -9.41 -9.96
CA SER A 8 9.68 -10.22 -11.16
C SER A 8 8.56 -11.26 -11.23
N LEU A 9 8.04 -11.53 -12.43
CA LEU A 9 6.94 -12.49 -12.62
C LEU A 9 7.31 -13.94 -12.29
N ARG A 10 8.61 -14.24 -12.16
CA ARG A 10 9.13 -15.55 -11.83
C ARG A 10 10.27 -15.41 -10.83
N ARG A 11 10.27 -16.28 -9.83
CA ARG A 11 11.35 -16.41 -8.83
C ARG A 11 11.78 -17.88 -8.72
N LYS A 12 13.09 -18.15 -8.74
CA LYS A 12 13.64 -19.48 -8.44
C LYS A 12 13.53 -19.74 -6.94
N VAL A 13 13.10 -20.94 -6.57
CA VAL A 13 13.06 -21.37 -5.16
C VAL A 13 14.49 -21.72 -4.74
N GLN A 14 14.99 -21.09 -3.68
CA GLN A 14 16.32 -21.38 -3.16
C GLN A 14 16.41 -22.87 -2.78
N GLY A 15 17.48 -23.55 -3.21
CA GLY A 15 17.69 -24.97 -2.96
C GLY A 15 16.84 -25.94 -3.80
N LYS A 16 16.02 -25.45 -4.76
CA LYS A 16 15.22 -26.32 -5.64
C LYS A 16 15.29 -25.85 -7.10
N TRP A 17 15.28 -26.79 -8.03
CA TRP A 17 15.10 -26.50 -9.47
C TRP A 17 13.63 -26.26 -9.81
N LYS A 18 13.00 -25.35 -9.06
CA LYS A 18 11.59 -25.00 -9.20
C LYS A 18 11.44 -23.49 -9.27
N TYR A 19 10.54 -23.04 -10.13
CA TYR A 19 10.19 -21.64 -10.28
C TYR A 19 8.76 -21.40 -9.79
N THR A 20 8.55 -20.30 -9.09
CA THR A 20 7.21 -19.83 -8.69
C THR A 20 6.82 -18.62 -9.52
N LYS A 21 5.64 -18.66 -10.14
CA LYS A 21 5.04 -17.52 -10.80
C LYS A 21 4.52 -16.54 -9.74
N ILE A 22 4.90 -15.27 -9.87
CA ILE A 22 4.39 -14.17 -9.04
C ILE A 22 3.52 -13.33 -9.95
N THR A 23 2.24 -13.15 -9.58
CA THR A 23 1.30 -12.31 -10.34
C THR A 23 0.97 -11.05 -9.56
N PRO A 24 0.75 -9.91 -10.24
CA PRO A 24 0.18 -8.73 -9.62
C PRO A 24 -1.17 -9.08 -8.95
N LEU A 25 -1.38 -8.57 -7.74
CA LEU A 25 -2.61 -8.77 -6.98
C LEU A 25 -3.32 -7.44 -6.81
N SER A 26 -4.60 -7.38 -7.15
CA SER A 26 -5.45 -6.21 -6.92
C SER A 26 -6.37 -6.42 -5.73
N ILE A 27 -6.30 -5.50 -4.77
CA ILE A 27 -7.11 -5.51 -3.55
C ILE A 27 -8.00 -4.27 -3.57
N ASN A 28 -9.30 -4.48 -3.50
CA ASN A 28 -10.30 -3.43 -3.46
C ASN A 28 -10.84 -3.26 -2.03
N LEU A 29 -10.68 -2.07 -1.45
CA LEU A 29 -11.07 -1.79 -0.07
C LEU A 29 -12.56 -2.08 0.19
N ARG A 30 -13.47 -1.60 -0.67
CA ARG A 30 -14.91 -1.81 -0.50
C ARG A 30 -15.29 -3.29 -0.48
N LYS A 31 -14.72 -4.07 -1.40
CA LYS A 31 -14.94 -5.53 -1.44
C LYS A 31 -14.42 -6.22 -0.19
N VAL A 32 -13.23 -5.84 0.29
CA VAL A 32 -12.63 -6.41 1.51
C VAL A 32 -13.46 -6.08 2.74
N LEU A 33 -13.82 -4.81 2.94
CA LEU A 33 -14.67 -4.38 4.06
C LEU A 33 -16.01 -5.13 4.08
N LYS A 34 -16.66 -5.26 2.91
CA LYS A 34 -17.90 -6.03 2.77
C LYS A 34 -17.72 -7.51 3.12
N SER A 35 -16.66 -8.16 2.63
CA SER A 35 -16.40 -9.58 2.94
C SER A 35 -16.04 -9.84 4.40
N LEU A 36 -15.43 -8.85 5.06
CA LEU A 36 -15.06 -8.95 6.47
C LEU A 36 -16.17 -8.45 7.39
N GLU A 37 -17.23 -7.84 6.86
CA GLU A 37 -18.35 -7.23 7.59
C GLU A 37 -17.87 -6.23 8.66
N ILE A 38 -16.89 -5.40 8.29
CA ILE A 38 -16.36 -4.32 9.13
C ILE A 38 -16.31 -3.02 8.32
N ASN A 39 -16.30 -1.89 9.04
CA ASN A 39 -16.07 -0.59 8.44
C ASN A 39 -14.56 -0.20 8.44
N GLN A 40 -14.24 0.94 7.84
CA GLN A 40 -12.84 1.39 7.75
C GLN A 40 -12.24 1.76 9.12
N PHE A 41 -13.03 2.29 10.05
CA PHE A 41 -12.58 2.58 11.42
C PHE A 41 -12.18 1.30 12.16
N GLN A 42 -13.01 0.26 12.03
CA GLN A 42 -12.78 -1.07 12.58
C GLN A 42 -11.58 -1.76 11.94
N LEU A 43 -11.31 -1.51 10.66
CA LEU A 43 -10.10 -2.01 10.00
C LEU A 43 -8.83 -1.39 10.63
N VAL A 44 -8.88 -0.10 10.98
CA VAL A 44 -7.77 0.57 11.70
C VAL A 44 -7.63 0.02 13.12
N ASP A 45 -8.74 -0.18 13.85
CA ASP A 45 -8.71 -0.83 15.17
C ASP A 45 -8.10 -2.24 15.11
N LEU A 46 -8.48 -3.03 14.10
CA LEU A 46 -7.93 -4.35 13.85
C LEU A 46 -6.41 -4.27 13.60
N ALA A 47 -5.97 -3.33 12.76
CA ALA A 47 -4.55 -3.14 12.48
C ALA A 47 -3.77 -2.76 13.75
N LEU A 48 -4.34 -1.92 14.63
CA LEU A 48 -3.72 -1.54 15.88
C LEU A 48 -3.54 -2.72 16.84
N LEU A 49 -4.52 -3.62 16.91
CA LEU A 49 -4.40 -4.86 17.71
C LEU A 49 -3.32 -5.79 17.19
N VAL A 50 -3.16 -5.91 15.86
CA VAL A 50 -2.18 -6.80 15.22
C VAL A 50 -0.77 -6.22 15.27
N GLY A 51 -0.65 -4.91 15.07
CA GLY A 51 0.62 -4.20 14.90
C GLY A 51 0.65 -3.39 13.61
N THR A 52 1.21 -2.19 13.71
CA THR A 52 1.41 -1.21 12.65
C THR A 52 2.81 -0.62 12.77
N ASP A 53 3.24 0.16 11.76
CA ASP A 53 4.53 0.86 11.84
C ASP A 53 4.59 1.90 12.98
N TYR A 54 3.43 2.33 13.51
CA TYR A 54 3.32 3.32 14.59
C TYR A 54 3.08 2.69 15.97
N PHE A 55 2.75 1.40 16.03
CA PHE A 55 2.47 0.70 17.29
C PHE A 55 2.71 -0.81 17.10
N PRO A 56 3.53 -1.46 17.95
CA PRO A 56 3.95 -2.85 17.75
C PRO A 56 2.81 -3.89 17.78
N GLY A 57 1.64 -3.54 18.30
CA GLY A 57 0.50 -4.44 18.44
C GLY A 57 0.49 -5.17 19.78
N ILE A 58 -0.56 -5.94 20.02
CA ILE A 58 -0.71 -6.70 21.26
C ILE A 58 -0.16 -8.12 21.06
N LYS A 59 0.81 -8.49 21.90
CA LYS A 59 1.44 -9.81 21.86
C LYS A 59 0.39 -10.91 22.04
N GLY A 60 0.37 -11.88 21.13
CA GLY A 60 -0.57 -13.01 21.16
C GLY A 60 -1.89 -12.76 20.43
N ILE A 61 -2.09 -11.56 19.86
CA ILE A 61 -3.23 -11.21 19.01
C ILE A 61 -2.79 -11.09 17.55
N GLY A 62 -3.07 -12.15 16.78
CA GLY A 62 -2.90 -12.14 15.33
C GLY A 62 -4.17 -11.71 14.57
N PRO A 63 -4.11 -11.61 13.23
CA PRO A 63 -5.20 -11.08 12.39
C PRO A 63 -6.57 -11.75 12.60
N LYS A 64 -6.60 -13.08 12.75
CA LYS A 64 -7.84 -13.83 12.98
C LYS A 64 -8.49 -13.48 14.33
N LYS A 65 -7.69 -13.39 15.39
CA LYS A 65 -8.17 -13.03 16.74
C LYS A 65 -8.61 -11.57 16.76
N ALA A 66 -7.82 -10.67 16.20
CA ALA A 66 -8.14 -9.25 16.09
C ALA A 66 -9.49 -9.04 15.39
N LEU A 67 -9.72 -9.69 14.24
CA LEU A 67 -11.00 -9.62 13.54
C LEU A 67 -12.18 -10.09 14.40
N LYS A 68 -12.03 -11.21 15.11
CA LYS A 68 -13.06 -11.72 16.02
C LYS A 68 -13.37 -10.72 17.12
N TYR A 69 -12.35 -10.13 17.75
CA TYR A 69 -12.54 -9.15 18.81
C TYR A 69 -13.21 -7.89 18.30
N ILE A 70 -12.78 -7.34 17.16
CA ILE A 70 -13.41 -6.15 16.59
C ILE A 70 -14.86 -6.40 16.18
N LYS A 71 -15.20 -7.57 15.64
CA LYS A 71 -16.60 -7.92 15.38
C LYS A 71 -17.45 -7.97 16.65
N ASN A 72 -16.92 -8.55 17.73
CA ASN A 72 -17.66 -8.73 18.98
C ASN A 72 -17.82 -7.42 19.77
N HIS A 73 -16.74 -6.65 19.90
CA HIS A 73 -16.69 -5.47 20.75
C HIS A 73 -16.94 -4.16 20.00
N LYS A 74 -16.97 -4.21 18.66
CA LYS A 74 -17.15 -3.10 17.70
C LYS A 74 -16.05 -2.04 17.69
N GLN A 75 -15.49 -1.72 18.85
CA GLN A 75 -14.48 -0.70 19.10
C GLN A 75 -13.35 -1.30 19.95
N ILE A 76 -12.13 -0.79 19.75
CA ILE A 76 -10.96 -1.25 20.49
C ILE A 76 -11.04 -0.92 21.98
N GLU A 77 -11.68 0.19 22.33
CA GLU A 77 -11.88 0.64 23.71
C GLU A 77 -12.72 -0.38 24.49
N ASN A 78 -13.81 -0.88 23.88
CA ASN A 78 -14.65 -1.93 24.47
C ASN A 78 -13.89 -3.26 24.63
N PHE A 79 -12.98 -3.55 23.70
CA PHE A 79 -12.13 -4.73 23.79
C PHE A 79 -11.18 -4.64 24.99
N ILE A 80 -10.51 -3.50 25.18
CA ILE A 80 -9.60 -3.26 26.32
C ILE A 80 -10.33 -3.47 27.64
N SER A 81 -11.53 -2.88 27.79
CA SER A 81 -12.35 -3.03 29.01
C SER A 81 -12.80 -4.47 29.27
N SER A 82 -12.93 -5.29 28.23
CA SER A 82 -13.45 -6.66 28.35
C SER A 82 -12.39 -7.72 28.64
N ILE A 83 -11.10 -7.43 28.43
CA ILE A 83 -10.09 -8.48 28.34
C ILE A 83 -9.46 -8.90 29.67
N GLY A 84 -9.66 -8.11 30.73
CA GLY A 84 -9.01 -8.33 32.03
C GLY A 84 -7.50 -8.45 31.90
N GLU A 85 -6.90 -9.45 32.53
CA GLU A 85 -5.44 -9.69 32.56
C GLU A 85 -4.94 -10.62 31.44
N LYS A 86 -5.80 -10.99 30.48
CA LYS A 86 -5.44 -12.02 29.48
C LYS A 86 -4.32 -11.59 28.52
N TYR A 87 -4.22 -10.29 28.25
CA TYR A 87 -3.16 -9.72 27.43
C TYR A 87 -2.64 -8.45 28.11
N ASP A 88 -1.35 -8.20 27.95
CA ASP A 88 -0.75 -6.93 28.36
C ASP A 88 -1.18 -5.83 27.38
N VAL A 89 -2.06 -4.95 27.86
CA VAL A 89 -2.59 -3.78 27.13
C VAL A 89 -2.11 -2.47 27.72
N SER A 90 -1.17 -2.49 28.68
CA SER A 90 -0.65 -1.31 29.37
C SER A 90 -0.08 -0.25 28.42
N THR A 91 0.50 -0.72 27.31
CA THR A 91 1.11 0.12 26.27
C THR A 91 0.08 0.75 25.32
N LEU A 92 -1.16 0.24 25.30
CA LEU A 92 -2.22 0.71 24.42
C LEU A 92 -3.05 1.78 25.13
N THR A 93 -2.45 2.95 25.38
CA THR A 93 -3.13 4.07 26.02
C THR A 93 -4.13 4.75 25.07
N THR A 94 -5.13 5.43 25.64
CA THR A 94 -6.13 6.21 24.88
C THR A 94 -5.49 7.23 23.93
N GLU A 95 -4.37 7.83 24.34
CA GLU A 95 -3.62 8.79 23.52
C GLU A 95 -2.98 8.13 22.30
N VAL A 96 -2.37 6.96 22.47
CA VAL A 96 -1.81 6.17 21.37
C VAL A 96 -2.91 5.78 20.38
N ILE A 97 -4.04 5.26 20.88
CA ILE A 97 -5.17 4.87 20.04
C ILE A 97 -5.66 6.06 19.20
N LYS A 98 -5.90 7.21 19.84
CA LYS A 98 -6.35 8.43 19.15
C LYS A 98 -5.34 8.91 18.11
N THR A 99 -4.06 8.89 18.45
CA THR A 99 -2.98 9.37 17.58
C THR A 99 -2.84 8.49 16.34
N VAL A 100 -2.76 7.17 16.52
CA VAL A 100 -2.63 6.24 15.39
C VAL A 100 -3.90 6.23 14.53
N LYS A 101 -5.09 6.28 15.15
CA LYS A 101 -6.36 6.44 14.41
C LYS A 101 -6.35 7.69 13.54
N LYS A 102 -5.90 8.83 14.08
CA LYS A 102 -5.80 10.09 13.34
C LYS A 102 -4.88 9.93 12.12
N ILE A 103 -3.70 9.34 12.29
CA ILE A 103 -2.73 9.13 11.20
C ILE A 103 -3.36 8.30 10.06
N PHE A 104 -4.11 7.25 10.36
CA PHE A 104 -4.68 6.37 9.33
C PHE A 104 -5.97 6.90 8.70
N LEU A 105 -6.84 7.54 9.49
CA LEU A 105 -8.16 7.98 9.04
C LEU A 105 -8.11 9.39 8.43
N PHE A 106 -7.25 10.24 8.97
CA PHE A 106 -7.07 11.64 8.60
C PHE A 106 -5.58 11.95 8.36
N PRO A 107 -4.92 11.25 7.43
CA PRO A 107 -3.53 11.51 7.12
C PRO A 107 -3.36 12.92 6.56
N GLU A 108 -2.28 13.58 6.92
CA GLU A 108 -1.87 14.81 6.26
C GLU A 108 -1.44 14.48 4.83
N VAL A 109 -2.24 14.91 3.87
CA VAL A 109 -2.00 14.68 2.44
C VAL A 109 -1.83 16.00 1.72
N ASN A 110 -0.94 16.02 0.72
CA ASN A 110 -0.84 17.16 -0.19
C ASN A 110 -2.14 17.26 -1.00
N LYS A 111 -2.90 18.34 -0.80
CA LYS A 111 -4.16 18.63 -1.49
C LYS A 111 -3.97 19.41 -2.79
N SER A 112 -2.73 19.67 -3.20
CA SER A 112 -2.43 20.34 -4.46
C SER A 112 -3.13 19.62 -5.61
N THR A 113 -3.76 20.42 -6.47
CA THR A 113 -4.42 19.98 -7.69
C THR A 113 -3.46 19.95 -8.88
N GLU A 114 -2.14 20.02 -8.63
CA GLU A 114 -1.13 19.88 -9.66
C GLU A 114 -1.37 18.61 -10.48
N ILE A 115 -1.39 18.80 -11.79
CA ILE A 115 -1.60 17.72 -12.74
C ILE A 115 -0.30 16.95 -12.81
N PHE A 116 -0.33 15.66 -12.49
CA PHE A 116 0.80 14.78 -12.74
C PHE A 116 1.00 14.63 -14.26
N TYR A 117 2.19 14.99 -14.75
CA TYR A 117 2.58 14.82 -16.15
C TYR A 117 3.83 13.95 -16.27
N TRP A 118 3.93 13.21 -17.37
CA TRP A 118 5.07 12.36 -17.67
C TRP A 118 5.90 12.97 -18.79
N ASN A 119 7.08 13.49 -18.47
CA ASN A 119 8.04 14.01 -19.45
C ASN A 119 8.76 12.88 -20.18
N HIS A 120 9.26 13.19 -21.38
CA HIS A 120 10.13 12.26 -22.10
C HIS A 120 11.42 12.01 -21.30
N PRO A 121 11.92 10.76 -21.24
CA PRO A 121 13.17 10.45 -20.53
C PRO A 121 14.35 11.26 -21.06
N ASN A 122 15.10 11.92 -20.17
CA ASN A 122 16.34 12.61 -20.50
C ASN A 122 17.49 11.59 -20.59
N LYS A 123 17.75 11.10 -21.80
CA LYS A 123 18.77 10.07 -22.07
C LYS A 123 20.18 10.45 -21.58
N PRO A 124 20.75 11.63 -21.90
CA PRO A 124 22.11 11.95 -21.47
C PRO A 124 22.24 11.97 -19.95
N ASN A 125 21.31 12.59 -19.23
CA ASN A 125 21.36 12.65 -17.77
C ASN A 125 21.23 11.25 -17.12
N VAL A 126 20.40 10.36 -17.69
CA VAL A 126 20.28 8.99 -17.17
C VAL A 126 21.57 8.19 -17.39
N VAL A 127 22.21 8.32 -18.55
CA VAL A 127 23.49 7.65 -18.81
C VAL A 127 24.59 8.19 -17.90
N ASP A 128 24.62 9.51 -17.69
CA ASP A 128 25.56 10.18 -16.80
C ASP A 128 25.45 9.64 -15.37
N LEU A 129 24.26 9.74 -14.77
CA LEU A 129 23.97 9.26 -13.42
C LEU A 129 24.26 7.75 -13.27
N LEU A 130 23.71 6.92 -14.15
CA LEU A 130 23.78 5.47 -13.98
C LEU A 130 25.15 4.88 -14.34
N CYS A 131 25.82 5.41 -15.35
CA CYS A 131 27.07 4.83 -15.85
C CYS A 131 28.31 5.54 -15.28
N LYS A 132 28.29 6.87 -15.12
CA LYS A 132 29.44 7.61 -14.58
C LYS A 132 29.45 7.60 -13.06
N GLU A 133 28.34 7.94 -12.41
CA GLU A 133 28.30 8.02 -10.94
C GLU A 133 28.07 6.66 -10.28
N HIS A 134 27.20 5.82 -10.85
CA HIS A 134 26.85 4.51 -10.27
C HIS A 134 27.51 3.31 -10.97
N HIS A 135 28.39 3.55 -11.94
CA HIS A 135 29.21 2.51 -12.61
C HIS A 135 28.44 1.30 -13.16
N LEU A 136 27.17 1.48 -13.56
CA LEU A 136 26.40 0.42 -14.20
C LEU A 136 26.90 0.15 -15.62
N ASN A 137 26.68 -1.07 -16.11
CA ASN A 137 27.04 -1.46 -17.47
C ASN A 137 26.30 -0.57 -18.48
N ARG A 138 27.07 0.22 -19.23
CA ARG A 138 26.57 1.22 -20.18
C ARG A 138 25.71 0.62 -21.28
N GLU A 139 26.14 -0.47 -21.89
CA GLU A 139 25.40 -1.16 -22.95
C GLU A 139 24.02 -1.61 -22.44
N ARG A 140 23.96 -2.17 -21.23
CA ARG A 140 22.71 -2.58 -20.58
C ARG A 140 21.80 -1.38 -20.29
N VAL A 141 22.36 -0.25 -19.84
CA VAL A 141 21.59 0.98 -19.59
C VAL A 141 21.02 1.53 -20.89
N GLU A 142 21.84 1.68 -21.93
CA GLU A 142 21.43 2.21 -23.24
C GLU A 142 20.35 1.33 -23.90
N ASN A 143 20.49 0.01 -23.83
CA ASN A 143 19.49 -0.92 -24.36
C ASN A 143 18.14 -0.82 -23.63
N ASN A 144 18.15 -0.62 -22.30
CA ASN A 144 16.91 -0.41 -21.56
C ASN A 144 16.31 1.00 -21.80
N LEU A 145 17.14 2.02 -21.99
CA LEU A 145 16.70 3.37 -22.36
C LEU A 145 16.00 3.39 -23.73
N LYS A 146 16.49 2.63 -24.72
CA LYS A 146 15.82 2.46 -26.01
C LYS A 146 14.42 1.87 -25.83
N LYS A 147 14.29 0.82 -25.01
CA LYS A 147 12.99 0.20 -24.67
C LYS A 147 12.07 1.18 -23.93
N LEU A 148 12.59 1.92 -22.97
CA LEU A 148 11.85 2.93 -22.21
C LEU A 148 11.27 4.00 -23.14
N ALA A 149 12.06 4.56 -24.05
CA ALA A 149 11.62 5.58 -25.00
C ALA A 149 10.50 5.06 -25.92
N SER A 150 10.62 3.83 -26.43
CA SER A 150 9.57 3.20 -27.25
C SER A 150 8.27 2.99 -26.46
N ASN A 151 8.38 2.53 -25.21
CA ASN A 151 7.22 2.30 -24.35
C ASN A 151 6.55 3.61 -23.91
N TYR A 152 7.34 4.65 -23.65
CA TYR A 152 6.81 5.98 -23.29
C TYR A 152 5.82 6.47 -24.34
N GLN A 153 6.17 6.40 -25.63
CA GLN A 153 5.29 6.83 -26.70
C GLN A 153 3.98 6.04 -26.73
N LYS A 154 4.06 4.71 -26.62
CA LYS A 154 2.87 3.83 -26.56
C LYS A 154 1.96 4.16 -25.37
N CYS A 155 2.55 4.39 -24.20
CA CYS A 155 1.82 4.74 -22.99
C CYS A 155 1.15 6.11 -23.11
N ARG A 156 1.83 7.10 -23.69
CA ARG A 156 1.29 8.43 -23.97
C ARG A 156 0.07 8.34 -24.87
N ASP A 157 0.19 7.63 -25.99
CA ASP A 157 -0.89 7.48 -26.97
C ASP A 157 -2.11 6.75 -26.36
N TYR A 158 -1.86 5.73 -25.52
CA TYR A 158 -2.90 5.05 -24.76
C TYR A 158 -3.58 5.98 -23.74
N PHE A 159 -2.81 6.81 -23.03
CA PHE A 159 -3.33 7.73 -22.02
C PHE A 159 -4.20 8.83 -22.64
N LEU A 160 -3.76 9.42 -23.76
CA LEU A 160 -4.54 10.41 -24.51
C LEU A 160 -5.90 9.84 -24.93
N LYS A 161 -5.94 8.61 -25.47
CA LYS A 161 -7.20 7.90 -25.80
C LYS A 161 -8.10 7.60 -24.60
N LEU A 162 -7.54 7.59 -23.38
CA LEU A 162 -8.27 7.30 -22.15
C LEU A 162 -8.72 8.56 -21.40
N GLN A 163 -8.17 9.74 -21.70
CA GLN A 163 -8.57 10.99 -21.05
C GLN A 163 -10.05 11.30 -21.29
N ASP A 164 -10.58 10.93 -22.45
CA ASP A 164 -11.98 11.16 -22.82
C ASP A 164 -12.98 10.23 -22.11
N LYS A 165 -12.49 9.28 -21.29
CA LYS A 165 -13.37 8.33 -20.57
C LYS A 165 -13.59 8.79 -19.12
N PRO A 166 -14.85 8.88 -18.66
CA PRO A 166 -15.13 9.18 -17.26
C PRO A 166 -14.56 8.07 -16.36
N LYS A 167 -13.91 8.47 -15.26
CA LYS A 167 -13.32 7.55 -14.29
C LYS A 167 -13.97 7.76 -12.92
N SER A 168 -14.32 6.67 -12.26
CA SER A 168 -14.70 6.72 -10.85
C SER A 168 -13.45 6.91 -10.00
N ILE A 169 -13.40 8.02 -9.26
CA ILE A 169 -12.33 8.29 -8.29
C ILE A 169 -12.78 7.72 -6.95
N GLN A 170 -11.90 6.98 -6.27
CA GLN A 170 -12.15 6.61 -4.88
C GLN A 170 -11.96 7.85 -4.01
N LEU A 171 -13.05 8.35 -3.45
CA LEU A 171 -13.04 9.47 -2.51
C LEU A 171 -12.37 9.06 -1.19
N THR A 172 -11.62 9.98 -0.59
CA THR A 172 -11.12 9.87 0.78
C THR A 172 -12.27 10.08 1.78
N LEU A 173 -12.12 9.63 3.02
CA LEU A 173 -13.15 9.78 4.06
C LEU A 173 -13.57 11.25 4.25
N ASP A 174 -12.62 12.18 4.20
CA ASP A 174 -12.85 13.64 4.26
C ASP A 174 -13.72 14.21 3.14
N LYS A 175 -13.92 13.46 2.05
CA LYS A 175 -14.80 13.84 0.94
C LYS A 175 -16.16 13.14 0.99
N ILE A 176 -16.34 12.22 1.94
CA ILE A 176 -17.54 11.41 2.14
C ILE A 176 -18.34 11.93 3.35
N ILE A 177 -17.63 12.49 4.35
CA ILE A 177 -18.17 13.22 5.50
C ILE A 177 -18.33 14.68 5.11
#